data_AF-A0AAD9U5F5-F1
#
_entry.id   AF-A0AAD9U5F5-F1
#
_cell.length_a   1.000
_cell.length_b   1.000
_cell.length_c   1.000
_cell.angle_alpha   90.00
_cell.angle_beta   90.00
_cell.angle_gamma   90.00
#
_symmetry.space_group_name_H-M   'P 1'
#
loop_
_entity.id
_entity.type
_entity.pdbx_description
1 polymer ?
#
loop_
_entity_poly.entity_id
_entity_poly.type
_entity_poly.pdbx_seq_one_letter_code
_entity_poly.pdbx_strand_id
1 'polypeptide(L)'
;MVENVDRAENVSVAKAENLPETGNVAQIENDGIHMRYFGRDGYLLLDKLLNRFLRGGFEKKGAGLKMTLILFANNILFDHDYRRQVMYWLMLLVEDIKAFNSFPWGHYVFKMTLHYI
;
A
#
# COMPACT_ATOMS: atom_id res chain seq x y z
N MET A 1 32.30 -31.33 -26.72
CA MET A 1 31.96 -29.90 -26.52
C MET A 1 30.44 -29.75 -26.69
N VAL A 2 29.64 -30.35 -25.80
CA VAL A 2 28.17 -30.22 -25.80
C VAL A 2 27.69 -30.45 -24.36
N GLU A 3 27.92 -29.48 -23.47
CA GLU A 3 27.42 -29.56 -22.08
C GLU A 3 27.09 -28.19 -21.47
N ASN A 4 27.09 -27.12 -22.27
CA ASN A 4 26.92 -25.75 -21.77
C ASN A 4 25.67 -25.01 -22.29
N VAL A 5 24.79 -25.67 -23.04
CA VAL A 5 23.56 -25.03 -23.57
C VAL A 5 22.36 -25.22 -22.63
N ASP A 6 22.23 -26.36 -21.95
CA ASP A 6 21.09 -26.66 -21.06
C ASP A 6 21.10 -25.88 -19.73
N ARG A 7 22.24 -25.28 -19.35
CA ARG A 7 22.33 -24.49 -18.12
C ARG A 7 21.81 -23.07 -18.30
N ALA A 8 21.80 -22.56 -19.53
CA ALA A 8 21.31 -21.21 -19.82
C ALA A 8 19.77 -21.17 -19.89
N GLU A 9 19.12 -22.20 -20.44
CA GLU A 9 17.65 -22.27 -20.50
C GLU A 9 17.00 -22.49 -19.13
N ASN A 10 17.64 -23.25 -18.24
CA ASN A 10 17.12 -23.47 -16.89
C ASN A 10 17.25 -22.24 -15.97
N VAL A 11 18.10 -21.26 -16.30
CA VAL A 11 18.23 -20.00 -15.53
C VAL A 11 17.21 -18.96 -15.99
N SER A 12 16.77 -18.99 -17.25
CA SER A 12 15.68 -18.14 -17.75
C SER A 12 14.30 -18.62 -17.28
N VAL A 13 14.08 -19.93 -17.14
CA VAL A 13 12.82 -20.49 -16.63
C VAL A 13 12.67 -20.25 -15.12
N ALA A 14 13.73 -20.42 -14.33
CA ALA A 14 13.71 -20.20 -12.88
C ALA A 14 13.56 -18.72 -12.46
N LYS A 15 13.73 -17.77 -13.38
CA LYS A 15 13.56 -16.34 -13.12
C LYS A 15 12.13 -15.82 -13.41
N ALA A 16 11.29 -16.65 -14.04
CA ALA A 16 9.89 -16.31 -14.32
C ALA A 16 8.92 -16.74 -13.20
N GLU A 17 9.32 -17.66 -12.31
CA GLU A 17 8.46 -18.19 -11.23
C GLU A 17 8.43 -17.34 -9.94
N ASN A 18 9.12 -16.20 -9.90
CA ASN A 18 9.11 -15.29 -8.74
C ASN A 18 8.56 -13.89 -9.06
N LEU A 19 7.79 -13.75 -10.15
CA LEU A 19 6.90 -12.60 -10.24
C LEU A 19 5.71 -12.86 -9.30
N PRO A 20 5.32 -11.90 -8.44
CA PRO A 20 4.05 -12.02 -7.73
C PRO A 20 2.98 -12.20 -8.81
N GLU A 21 2.25 -13.32 -8.71
CA GLU A 21 1.19 -13.67 -9.63
C GLU A 21 0.36 -12.42 -9.92
N THR A 22 0.21 -12.09 -11.19
CA THR A 22 -0.71 -11.03 -11.66
C THR A 22 -2.18 -11.36 -11.37
N GLY A 23 -2.43 -12.44 -10.63
CA GLY A 23 -3.67 -12.65 -9.91
C GLY A 23 -3.75 -11.71 -8.71
N ASN A 24 -4.80 -10.90 -8.72
CA ASN A 24 -5.39 -10.24 -7.55
C ASN A 24 -5.13 -8.74 -7.34
N VAL A 25 -4.42 -8.03 -8.22
CA VAL A 25 -4.45 -6.55 -8.15
C VAL A 25 -5.88 -6.04 -8.38
N ALA A 26 -6.59 -6.64 -9.34
CA ALA A 26 -7.97 -6.28 -9.66
C ALA A 26 -9.03 -6.70 -8.61
N GLN A 27 -8.82 -7.77 -7.81
CA GLN A 27 -9.76 -8.09 -6.72
C GLN A 27 -9.41 -7.35 -5.43
N ILE A 28 -8.13 -7.05 -5.16
CA ILE A 28 -7.74 -6.10 -4.10
C ILE A 28 -8.28 -4.70 -4.41
N GLU A 29 -8.28 -4.27 -5.68
CA GLU A 29 -8.91 -3.03 -6.10
C GLU A 29 -10.41 -3.03 -5.82
N ASN A 30 -11.12 -4.13 -6.09
CA ASN A 30 -12.57 -4.19 -5.85
C ASN A 30 -12.98 -4.47 -4.39
N ASP A 31 -12.06 -4.99 -3.55
CA ASP A 31 -12.34 -5.45 -2.19
C ASP A 31 -11.50 -4.75 -1.10
N GLY A 32 -10.66 -3.79 -1.48
CA GLY A 32 -9.81 -3.04 -0.57
C GLY A 32 -10.62 -2.13 0.37
N ILE A 33 -9.96 -1.66 1.43
CA ILE A 33 -10.52 -0.75 2.44
C ILE A 33 -11.05 0.52 1.78
N HIS A 34 -10.40 1.01 0.73
CA HIS A 34 -10.87 2.15 -0.03
C HIS A 34 -12.26 1.89 -0.63
N MET A 35 -12.46 0.79 -1.36
CA MET A 35 -13.77 0.44 -1.92
C MET A 35 -14.80 0.12 -0.85
N ARG A 36 -14.44 -0.65 0.17
CA ARG A 36 -15.36 -1.12 1.21
C ARG A 36 -15.92 0.00 2.09
N TYR A 37 -15.11 0.99 2.41
CA TYR A 37 -15.50 2.02 3.40
C TYR A 37 -15.72 3.40 2.79
N PHE A 38 -15.23 3.65 1.58
CA PHE A 38 -15.24 4.99 0.98
C PHE A 38 -15.75 5.04 -0.46
N GLY A 39 -15.98 3.88 -1.10
CA GLY A 39 -16.55 3.79 -2.44
C GLY A 39 -15.55 4.14 -3.55
N ARG A 40 -16.08 4.34 -4.77
CA ARG A 40 -15.30 4.52 -6.00
C ARG A 40 -14.92 5.97 -6.29
N ASP A 41 -15.31 6.91 -5.43
CA ASP A 41 -14.89 8.30 -5.52
C ASP A 41 -13.41 8.34 -5.17
N GLY A 42 -12.55 8.51 -6.18
CA GLY A 42 -11.09 8.37 -6.11
C GLY A 42 -10.35 9.32 -5.14
N TYR A 43 -11.06 10.05 -4.30
CA TYR A 43 -10.52 10.99 -3.33
C TYR A 43 -11.00 10.65 -1.92
N LEU A 44 -10.08 10.11 -1.11
CA LEU A 44 -10.32 9.91 0.31
C LEU A 44 -9.84 11.12 1.12
N LEU A 45 -10.76 11.89 1.68
CA LEU A 45 -10.43 12.98 2.60
C LEU A 45 -10.00 12.41 3.96
N LEU A 46 -8.96 13.01 4.54
CA LEU A 46 -8.46 12.60 5.86
C LEU A 46 -9.54 12.66 6.94
N ASP A 47 -10.41 13.70 6.91
CA ASP A 47 -11.53 13.84 7.83
C ASP A 47 -12.56 12.70 7.70
N LYS A 48 -12.85 12.22 6.48
CA LYS A 48 -13.73 11.05 6.27
C LYS A 48 -13.11 9.78 6.85
N LEU A 49 -11.80 9.60 6.67
CA LEU A 49 -11.06 8.48 7.23
C LEU A 49 -11.05 8.52 8.77
N LEU A 50 -10.79 9.69 9.36
CA LEU A 50 -10.77 9.88 10.81
C LEU A 50 -12.15 9.63 11.42
N ASN A 51 -13.21 10.19 10.83
CA ASN A 51 -14.59 9.96 11.28
C ASN A 51 -14.98 8.48 11.19
N ARG A 52 -14.56 7.77 10.14
CA ARG A 52 -14.79 6.32 10.01
C ARG A 52 -14.03 5.54 11.09
N PHE A 53 -12.79 5.95 11.37
CA PHE A 53 -11.97 5.32 12.40
C PHE A 53 -12.58 5.49 13.80
N LEU A 54 -13.00 6.71 14.14
CA LEU A 54 -13.63 7.04 15.42
C LEU A 54 -14.99 6.36 15.61
N ARG A 55 -15.78 6.21 14.54
CA ARG A 55 -17.02 5.43 14.57
C ARG A 55 -16.78 3.94 14.82
N GLY A 56 -15.59 3.42 14.52
CA GLY A 56 -15.25 2.00 14.70
C GLY A 56 -16.12 1.07 13.86
N GLY A 57 -16.51 -0.09 14.42
CA GLY A 57 -17.42 -1.03 13.77
C GLY A 57 -16.84 -1.68 12.51
N PHE A 58 -15.61 -2.19 12.60
CA PHE A 58 -14.94 -2.83 11.47
C PHE A 58 -15.39 -4.28 11.31
N GLU A 59 -16.04 -4.59 10.19
CA GLU A 59 -16.49 -5.95 9.85
C GLU A 59 -15.32 -6.91 9.59
N LYS A 60 -14.23 -6.43 8.98
CA LYS A 60 -13.07 -7.25 8.60
C LYS A 60 -11.98 -7.16 9.67
N LYS A 61 -11.49 -8.31 10.12
CA LYS A 61 -10.35 -8.40 11.04
C LYS A 61 -9.14 -7.67 10.44
N GLY A 62 -8.56 -6.75 11.20
CA GLY A 62 -7.40 -5.96 10.78
C GLY A 62 -7.72 -4.69 9.98
N ALA A 63 -8.99 -4.41 9.62
CA ALA A 63 -9.33 -3.16 8.95
C ALA A 63 -9.07 -1.93 9.82
N GLY A 64 -9.30 -2.03 11.14
CA GLY A 64 -8.94 -0.97 12.08
C GLY A 64 -7.43 -0.69 12.10
N LEU A 65 -6.60 -1.74 12.15
CA LEU A 65 -5.13 -1.61 12.08
C LEU A 65 -4.70 -0.91 10.81
N LYS A 66 -5.24 -1.33 9.66
CA LYS A 66 -4.95 -0.73 8.37
C LYS A 66 -5.35 0.75 8.33
N MET A 67 -6.54 1.12 8.81
CA MET A 67 -6.91 2.54 8.93
C MET A 67 -5.99 3.33 9.85
N THR A 68 -5.56 2.76 10.98
CA THR A 68 -4.56 3.38 11.87
C THR A 68 -3.24 3.63 11.16
N LEU A 69 -2.74 2.66 10.38
CA LEU A 69 -1.50 2.79 9.62
C LEU A 69 -1.60 3.89 8.56
N ILE A 70 -2.73 4.00 7.87
CA ILE A 70 -2.97 5.09 6.91
C ILE A 70 -2.93 6.45 7.63
N LEU A 71 -3.65 6.59 8.76
CA LEU A 71 -3.66 7.84 9.53
C LEU A 71 -2.26 8.21 10.04
N PHE A 72 -1.54 7.23 10.59
CA PHE A 72 -0.19 7.40 11.10
C PHE A 72 0.79 7.83 10.01
N ALA A 73 0.80 7.13 8.87
CA ALA A 73 1.67 7.45 7.76
C ALA A 73 1.33 8.81 7.12
N ASN A 74 0.04 9.17 6.99
CA ASN A 74 -0.33 10.50 6.51
C ASN A 74 0.19 11.61 7.44
N ASN A 75 0.06 11.44 8.75
CA ASN A 75 0.55 12.42 9.73
C ASN A 75 2.09 12.59 9.72
N ILE A 76 2.84 11.54 9.35
CA ILE A 76 4.30 11.63 9.23
C ILE A 76 4.72 12.26 7.91
N LEU A 77 4.05 11.89 6.82
CA LEU A 77 4.42 12.32 5.47
C LEU A 77 3.92 13.73 5.13
N PHE A 78 2.84 14.17 5.76
CA PHE A 78 2.17 15.43 5.45
C PHE A 78 1.85 16.21 6.73
N ASP A 79 1.89 17.53 6.62
CA ASP A 79 1.47 18.45 7.69
C ASP A 79 -0.04 18.33 7.98
N HIS A 80 -0.50 18.91 9.09
CA HIS A 80 -1.85 18.79 9.68
C HIS A 80 -3.01 19.36 8.81
N ASP A 81 -2.80 19.59 7.51
CA ASP A 81 -3.88 20.02 6.62
C ASP A 81 -4.83 18.86 6.30
N TYR A 82 -5.85 18.73 7.15
CA TYR A 82 -6.94 17.75 7.07
C TYR A 82 -7.80 17.86 5.79
N ARG A 83 -7.62 18.91 4.97
CA ARG A 83 -8.25 19.03 3.65
C ARG A 83 -7.50 18.23 2.58
N ARG A 84 -6.30 17.72 2.88
CA ARG A 84 -5.53 16.90 1.94
C ARG A 84 -6.15 15.53 1.75
N GLN A 85 -6.00 15.05 0.52
CA GLN A 85 -6.39 13.72 0.11
C GLN A 85 -5.34 12.72 0.58
N VAL A 86 -5.80 11.61 1.16
CA VAL A 86 -4.97 10.45 1.42
C VAL A 86 -4.45 9.93 0.09
N MET A 87 -3.12 9.82 -0.06
CA MET A 87 -2.55 9.34 -1.31
C MET A 87 -2.96 7.89 -1.57
N TYR A 88 -3.42 7.63 -2.80
CA TYR A 88 -3.92 6.32 -3.21
C TYR A 88 -2.90 5.19 -3.03
N TRP A 89 -1.63 5.43 -3.34
CA TRP A 89 -0.57 4.44 -3.17
C TRP A 89 -0.39 4.00 -1.71
N LEU A 90 -0.66 4.87 -0.73
CA LEU A 90 -0.58 4.53 0.69
C LEU A 90 -1.72 3.59 1.10
N MET A 91 -2.91 3.79 0.52
CA MET A 91 -4.04 2.87 0.73
C MET A 91 -3.74 1.48 0.17
N LEU A 92 -3.16 1.40 -1.02
CA LEU A 92 -2.71 0.15 -1.62
C LEU A 92 -1.61 -0.52 -0.80
N LEU A 93 -0.62 0.24 -0.33
CA LEU A 93 0.50 -0.28 0.44
C LEU A 93 0.05 -0.95 1.74
N VAL A 94 -0.96 -0.37 2.41
CA VAL A 94 -1.48 -0.88 3.68
C VAL A 94 -2.32 -2.16 3.49
N GLU A 95 -2.79 -2.47 2.27
CA GLU A 95 -3.49 -3.74 2.04
C GLU A 95 -2.59 -4.95 2.29
N ASP A 96 -1.30 -4.82 2.00
CA ASP A 96 -0.27 -5.78 2.33
C ASP A 96 0.62 -5.25 3.47
N ILE A 97 0.32 -5.69 4.69
CA ILE A 97 1.07 -5.29 5.91
C ILE A 97 2.55 -5.69 5.81
N LYS A 98 2.90 -6.78 5.11
CA LYS A 98 4.31 -7.16 4.92
C LYS A 98 5.01 -6.17 4.00
N ALA A 99 4.37 -5.79 2.90
CA ALA A 99 4.87 -4.75 2.00
C ALA A 99 5.04 -3.42 2.74
N PHE A 100 4.04 -3.00 3.52
CA PHE A 100 4.11 -1.81 4.38
C PHE A 100 5.31 -1.84 5.33
N ASN A 101 5.56 -2.96 6.02
CA ASN A 101 6.67 -3.08 6.95
C ASN A 101 8.04 -3.12 6.27
N SER A 102 8.12 -3.67 5.05
CA SER A 102 9.35 -3.70 4.25
C SER A 102 9.62 -2.39 3.50
N PHE A 103 8.65 -1.48 3.46
CA PHE A 103 8.78 -0.21 2.75
C PHE A 103 9.91 0.62 3.36
N PRO A 104 10.76 1.29 2.56
CA PRO A 104 11.92 2.02 3.04
C PRO A 104 11.52 3.39 3.64
N TRP A 105 10.73 3.38 4.72
CA TRP A 105 10.19 4.57 5.37
C TRP A 105 11.26 5.61 5.69
N GLY A 106 12.40 5.18 6.23
CA GLY A 106 13.50 6.08 6.57
C GLY A 106 14.03 6.85 5.36
N HIS A 107 14.26 6.17 4.24
CA HIS A 107 14.73 6.82 3.01
C HIS A 107 13.67 7.77 2.43
N TYR A 108 12.40 7.35 2.44
CA TYR A 108 11.31 8.15 1.89
C TYR A 108 11.05 9.43 2.71
N VAL A 109 10.96 9.29 4.04
CA VAL A 109 10.79 10.43 4.96
C VAL A 109 11.98 11.38 4.87
N PHE A 110 13.22 10.86 4.83
CA PHE A 110 14.42 11.68 4.68
C PHE A 110 14.38 12.51 3.38
N LYS A 111 14.01 11.90 2.25
CA LYS A 111 13.84 12.63 0.99
C LYS A 111 12.74 13.70 1.06
N MET A 112 11.62 13.41 1.70
CA MET A 112 10.56 14.40 1.92
C MET A 112 11.07 15.59 2.74
N THR A 113 11.84 15.35 3.80
CA THR A 113 12.42 16.43 4.61
C THR A 113 13.42 17.29 3.84
N LEU A 114 14.22 16.70 2.96
CA LEU A 114 15.14 17.45 2.09
C LEU A 114 14.42 18.35 1.08
N HIS A 115 13.21 17.98 0.65
CA HIS A 115 12.39 18.81 -0.23
C HIS A 115 11.74 20.01 0.49
N TYR A 116 11.72 19.98 1.83
CA TYR A 116 11.05 20.97 2.67
C TYR A 116 12.00 21.97 3.32
N ILE A 117 13.31 21.68 3.32
CA ILE A 117 14.41 22.54 3.81
C ILE A 117 15.05 23.25 2.63
#